data_AF-A0A6N9JIP8-F1
#
_entry.id   AF-A0A6N9JIP8-F1
#
_cell.length_a   1.000
_cell.length_b   1.000
_cell.length_c   1.000
_cell.angle_alpha   90.00
_cell.angle_beta   90.00
_cell.angle_gamma   90.00
#
_symmetry.space_group_name_H-M   'P 1'
#
loop_
_entity.id
_entity.type
_entity.pdbx_description
1 polymer ?
#
loop_
_entity_poly.entity_id
_entity_poly.type
_entity_poly.pdbx_seq_one_letter_code
_entity_poly.pdbx_strand_id
1 'polypeptide(L)' 'MPTKKTDEHSKHFALVKKYYDRPLWSKVRVHKAVECKWITADEYKEITGEEYTAE' A
#
# COMPACT_ATOMS: atom_id res chain seq x y z
N MET A 1 3.03 21.71 14.09
CA MET A 1 2.60 20.30 14.29
C MET A 1 3.52 19.44 13.45
N PRO A 2 4.38 18.58 14.03
CA PRO A 2 5.40 17.89 13.28
C PRO A 2 4.85 16.56 12.76
N THR A 3 4.35 16.51 11.52
CA THR A 3 4.19 15.22 10.83
C THR A 3 5.52 14.85 10.18
N LYS A 4 6.48 14.44 11.01
CA LYS A 4 7.67 13.69 10.56
C LYS A 4 7.20 12.29 10.19
N LYS A 5 7.24 11.94 8.90
CA LYS A 5 7.51 10.60 8.32
C LYS A 5 7.05 10.61 6.85
N THR A 6 7.91 11.05 5.95
CA THR A 6 7.66 10.88 4.51
C THR A 6 8.99 10.87 3.75
N ASP A 7 9.81 9.82 3.93
CA ASP A 7 10.88 9.55 2.96
C ASP A 7 11.13 8.05 2.71
N GLU A 8 10.36 7.14 3.33
CA GLU A 8 10.50 5.68 3.12
C GLU A 8 9.23 4.99 2.61
N HIS A 9 8.19 5.76 2.31
CA HIS A 9 6.97 5.23 1.71
C HIS A 9 6.80 5.74 0.29
N SER A 10 6.45 4.85 -0.63
CA SER A 10 6.18 5.18 -2.02
C SER A 10 5.12 6.27 -2.10
N LYS A 11 5.25 7.19 -3.06
CA LYS A 11 4.27 8.28 -3.29
C LYS A 11 2.83 7.76 -3.45
N HIS A 12 2.68 6.49 -3.83
CA HIS A 12 1.41 5.81 -3.99
C HIS A 12 0.85 5.19 -2.69
N PHE A 13 1.63 5.02 -1.63
CA PHE A 13 1.18 4.44 -0.35
C PHE A 13 -0.04 5.13 0.23
N ALA A 14 0.04 6.45 0.38
CA ALA A 14 -1.07 7.26 0.90
C ALA A 14 -2.31 7.16 0.01
N LEU A 15 -2.12 6.96 -1.30
CA LEU A 15 -3.17 6.76 -2.27
C LEU A 15 -3.84 5.39 -2.08
N VAL A 16 -3.03 4.32 -2.04
CA VAL A 16 -3.50 2.94 -1.87
C VAL A 16 -4.18 2.76 -0.52
N LYS A 17 -3.63 3.34 0.56
CA LYS A 17 -4.26 3.37 1.88
C LYS A 17 -5.62 4.07 1.86
N LYS A 18 -5.73 5.23 1.21
CA LYS A 18 -7.02 5.92 1.02
C LYS A 18 -8.01 5.09 0.21
N TYR A 19 -7.55 4.38 -0.82
CA TYR A 19 -8.43 3.54 -1.63
C TYR A 19 -8.90 2.30 -0.87
N TYR A 20 -8.03 1.71 -0.05
CA TYR A 20 -8.37 0.57 0.81
C TYR A 20 -9.35 0.97 1.91
N ASP A 21 -9.15 2.13 2.53
CA ASP A 21 -10.05 2.73 3.53
C ASP A 21 -11.45 3.05 2.98
N ARG A 22 -11.55 3.34 1.67
CA ARG A 22 -12.79 3.66 0.95
C ARG A 22 -13.43 2.48 0.23
N PRO A 23 -13.19 1.24 0.67
CA PRO A 23 -13.34 -0.03 -0.08
C PRO A 23 -13.24 0.02 -1.62
N LEU A 24 -12.46 0.96 -2.19
CA LEU A 24 -12.32 1.13 -3.64
C LEU A 24 -11.32 0.11 -4.22
N TRP A 25 -10.40 -0.37 -3.39
CA TRP A 25 -9.36 -1.31 -3.76
C TRP A 25 -9.45 -2.56 -2.89
N SER A 26 -9.67 -3.69 -3.54
CA SER A 26 -9.55 -5.00 -2.91
C SER A 26 -8.07 -5.41 -2.80
N LYS A 27 -7.79 -6.37 -1.91
CA LYS A 27 -6.47 -6.98 -1.68
C LYS A 27 -5.74 -7.32 -3.00
N VAL A 28 -6.43 -7.95 -3.94
CA VAL A 28 -5.88 -8.31 -5.28
C VAL A 28 -5.35 -7.10 -6.06
N ARG A 29 -6.00 -5.94 -5.91
CA ARG A 29 -5.58 -4.70 -6.58
C ARG A 29 -4.39 -4.05 -5.89
N VAL A 30 -4.33 -4.14 -4.56
CA VAL A 30 -3.15 -3.73 -3.77
C VAL A 30 -1.97 -4.64 -4.12
N HIS A 31 -2.19 -5.94 -4.34
CA HIS A 31 -1.17 -6.90 -4.75
C HIS A 31 -0.60 -6.55 -6.13
N LYS A 32 -1.46 -6.30 -7.10
CA LYS A 32 -1.06 -5.80 -8.42
C LYS A 32 -0.30 -4.47 -8.34
N ALA A 33 -0.58 -3.62 -7.36
CA ALA A 33 0.18 -2.40 -7.17
C ALA A 33 1.61 -2.65 -6.66
N VAL A 34 1.84 -3.72 -5.90
CA VAL A 34 3.20 -4.19 -5.57
C VAL A 34 3.91 -4.67 -6.84
N GLU A 35 3.26 -5.51 -7.64
CA GLU A 35 3.81 -6.01 -8.92
C GLU A 35 4.12 -4.88 -9.90
N CYS A 36 3.24 -3.88 -9.99
CA CYS A 36 3.45 -2.69 -10.81
C CYS A 36 4.49 -1.72 -10.22
N LYS A 37 5.16 -2.06 -9.11
CA LYS A 37 6.13 -1.23 -8.39
C LYS A 37 5.55 0.13 -7.94
N TRP A 38 4.25 0.21 -7.71
CA TRP A 38 3.61 1.40 -7.13
C TRP A 38 3.90 1.48 -5.63
N ILE A 39 3.87 0.34 -4.95
CA ILE A 39 4.20 0.20 -3.53
C ILE A 39 5.12 -1.01 -3.34
N THR A 40 5.71 -1.15 -2.17
CA THR A 40 6.50 -2.31 -1.77
C THR A 40 5.64 -3.38 -1.09
N ALA A 41 6.17 -4.61 -0.99
CA ALA A 41 5.49 -5.70 -0.27
C ALA A 41 5.29 -5.38 1.23
N ASP A 42 6.20 -4.62 1.82
CA ASP A 42 6.12 -4.15 3.20
C ASP A 42 4.92 -3.20 3.40
N GLU A 43 4.78 -2.25 2.48
CA GLU A 43 3.65 -1.32 2.43
C GLU A 43 2.31 -2.01 2.15
N TYR A 44 2.30 -3.07 1.33
CA TYR A 44 1.11 -3.90 1.14
C TYR A 44 0.68 -4.53 2.47
N LYS A 45 1.63 -5.06 3.24
CA LYS A 45 1.36 -5.63 4.57
C LYS A 45 0.83 -4.59 5.53
N GLU A 46 1.36 -3.36 5.52
CA GLU A 46 0.82 -2.26 6.33
C GLU A 46 -0.61 -1.84 5.93
N ILE A 47 -0.92 -1.81 4.63
CA ILE A 47 -2.24 -1.37 4.15
C ILE A 47 -3.31 -2.46 4.35
N THR A 48 -2.97 -3.69 3.98
CA THR A 48 -3.93 -4.80 3.96
C THR A 48 -3.95 -5.62 5.23
N GLY A 49 -2.90 -5.52 6.06
CA GLY A 49 -2.70 -6.38 7.23
C GLY A 49 -2.32 -7.82 6.88
N GLU A 50 -2.17 -8.15 5.60
CA GLU A 50 -1.83 -9.50 5.12
C GLU A 50 -0.41 -9.53 4.55
N GLU A 51 0.24 -10.67 4.71
CA GLU A 51 1.51 -10.90 4.04
C GLU A 51 1.31 -10.96 2.52
N TYR A 52 2.08 -10.13 1.82
CA TYR A 52 2.15 -10.20 0.37
C TYR A 52 2.68 -11.57 -0.04
N THR A 53 1.78 -12.43 -0.53
CA THR A 53 2.09 -13.76 -1.07
C THR A 53 1.96 -13.68 -2.58
N ALA A 54 3.07 -13.37 -3.24
CA ALA A 54 3.19 -13.60 -4.68
C ALA A 54 3.36 -15.10 -4.89
N GLU A 55 2.26 -15.81 -5.06
CA GLU A 55 2.24 -17.17 -5.61
C GLU A 55 2.18 -17.13 -7.15
#